data_AF-A0A3T1DC64-F1
#
_entry.id   AF-A0A3T1DC64-F1
#
_cell.length_a   1.000
_cell.length_b   1.000
_cell.length_c   1.000
_cell.angle_alpha   90.00
_cell.angle_beta   90.00
_cell.angle_gamma   90.00
#
_symmetry.space_group_name_H-M   'P 1'
#
loop_
_entity.id
_entity.type
_entity.pdbx_description
1 polymer ?
#
loop_
_entity_poly.entity_id
_entity_poly.type
_entity_poly.pdbx_seq_one_letter_code
_entity_poly.pdbx_strand_id
1 'polypeptide(L)' 'MERKELEQLEELLARSLTEEKPEAKPEETEAEALKQLPPRWEVRIQSKFDPVVEETKAYRAIAKEVDGRYDDK' A
#
# COMPACT_ATOMS: atom_id res chain seq x y z
N MET A 1 11.51 11.03 -52.11
CA MET A 1 12.02 10.37 -50.90
C MET A 1 11.69 11.23 -49.68
N GLU A 2 12.09 12.50 -49.68
CA GLU A 2 11.87 13.46 -48.59
C GLU A 2 10.42 13.62 -48.10
N ARG A 3 9.42 13.62 -49.00
CA ARG A 3 8.01 13.75 -48.59
C ARG A 3 7.51 12.60 -47.71
N LYS A 4 7.97 11.38 -47.96
CA LYS A 4 7.56 10.20 -47.19
C LYS A 4 8.23 10.17 -45.82
N GLU A 5 9.45 10.68 -45.72
CA GLU A 5 10.17 10.81 -44.45
C GLU A 5 9.54 11.89 -43.56
N LEU A 6 9.09 13.00 -44.15
CA LEU A 6 8.33 14.04 -43.46
C LEU A 6 6.99 13.53 -42.93
N GLU A 7 6.22 12.80 -43.75
CA GLU A 7 4.96 12.20 -43.30
C GLU A 7 5.17 11.22 -42.13
N GLN A 8 6.23 10.42 -42.17
CA GLN A 8 6.58 9.50 -41.08
C GLN A 8 6.98 10.25 -39.80
N LEU A 9 7.73 11.34 -39.92
CA LEU A 9 8.13 12.18 -38.79
C LEU A 9 6.94 12.90 -38.16
N GLU A 10 6.01 13.42 -38.97
CA GLU A 10 4.78 14.04 -38.50
C GLU A 10 3.89 13.04 -37.77
N GLU A 11 3.79 11.81 -38.25
CA GLU A 11 3.02 10.74 -37.60
C GLU A 11 3.64 10.32 -36.26
N LEU A 12 4.97 10.19 -36.20
CA LEU A 12 5.68 9.90 -34.94
C LEU A 12 5.55 11.04 -33.93
N LEU A 13 5.61 12.30 -34.39
CA LEU A 13 5.40 13.48 -33.55
C LEU A 13 3.98 13.51 -32.98
N ALA A 14 2.97 13.28 -33.83
CA ALA A 14 1.57 13.24 -33.41
C ALA A 14 1.33 12.18 -32.32
N ARG A 15 1.87 10.97 -32.49
CA ARG A 15 1.80 9.89 -31.49
C ARG A 15 2.48 10.24 -30.16
N SER A 16 3.62 10.95 -30.21
CA SER A 16 4.33 11.37 -29.00
C SER A 16 3.57 12.45 -28.20
N LEU A 17 2.86 13.34 -28.91
CA LEU A 17 2.10 14.44 -28.32
C LEU A 17 0.75 14.00 -27.75
N THR A 18 0.17 12.90 -28.26
CA THR A 18 -1.08 12.34 -27.73
C THR A 18 -0.89 11.44 -26.51
N GLU A 19 0.34 11.30 -26.01
CA GLU A 19 0.70 10.38 -24.91
C GLU A 19 0.23 8.93 -25.17
N GLU A 20 0.03 8.56 -26.44
CA GLU A 20 -0.12 7.16 -26.83
C GLU A 20 1.22 6.49 -26.60
N LYS A 21 1.39 5.94 -25.40
CA LYS A 21 2.52 5.06 -25.12
C LYS A 21 2.52 3.97 -26.19
N PRO A 22 3.63 3.74 -26.90
CA PRO A 22 3.73 2.54 -27.74
C PRO A 22 3.34 1.36 -26.87
N GLU A 23 2.48 0.48 -27.37
CA GLU A 23 2.08 -0.74 -26.67
C GLU A 23 3.34 -1.40 -26.13
N ALA A 24 3.56 -1.27 -24.82
CA ALA A 24 4.75 -1.81 -24.18
C ALA A 24 4.68 -3.31 -24.39
N LYS A 25 5.81 -3.91 -24.77
CA LYS A 25 5.87 -5.35 -24.98
C LYS A 25 5.37 -6.03 -23.70
N PRO A 26 4.61 -7.14 -23.79
CA PRO A 26 4.00 -7.76 -22.61
C PRO A 26 5.02 -8.08 -21.51
N GLU A 27 6.26 -8.41 -21.87
CA GLU A 27 7.35 -8.64 -20.91
C GLU A 27 7.78 -7.38 -20.14
N GLU A 28 7.74 -6.20 -20.75
CA GLU A 28 8.02 -4.92 -20.07
C GLU A 28 6.88 -4.53 -19.12
N THR A 29 5.63 -4.82 -19.49
CA THR A 29 4.48 -4.50 -18.64
C THR A 29 4.47 -5.28 -17.32
N GLU A 30 4.87 -6.55 -17.33
CA GLU A 30 4.91 -7.38 -16.12
C GLU A 30 6.04 -6.95 -15.18
N ALA A 31 7.22 -6.66 -15.74
CA ALA A 31 8.37 -6.19 -14.97
C ALA A 31 8.15 -4.78 -14.37
N GLU A 32 7.45 -3.91 -15.08
CA GLU A 32 7.05 -2.59 -14.56
C GLU A 32 5.96 -2.71 -13.49
N ALA A 33 4.96 -3.59 -13.67
CA ALA A 33 3.91 -3.83 -12.69
C ALA A 33 4.47 -4.39 -11.37
N LEU A 34 5.46 -5.29 -11.44
CA LEU A 34 6.14 -5.84 -10.26
C LEU A 34 6.92 -4.78 -9.46
N LYS A 35 7.47 -3.75 -10.12
CA LYS A 35 8.15 -2.63 -9.44
C LYS A 35 7.18 -1.67 -8.75
N GLN A 36 5.95 -1.58 -9.23
CA GLN A 36 4.90 -0.74 -8.65
C GLN A 36 4.20 -1.41 -7.46
N LEU A 37 4.27 -2.74 -7.37
CA LEU A 37 3.69 -3.46 -6.24
C LEU A 37 4.42 -3.08 -4.94
N PRO A 38 3.67 -2.70 -3.88
CA PRO A 38 4.28 -2.44 -2.60
C PRO A 38 5.01 -3.72 -2.12
N PRO A 39 6.20 -3.58 -1.53
CA PRO A 39 6.97 -4.71 -1.03
C PRO A 39 6.13 -5.57 -0.08
N ARG A 40 6.30 -6.90 -0.16
CA ARG A 40 5.56 -7.91 0.63
C ARG A 40 5.96 -7.94 2.11
N TRP A 41 6.26 -6.82 2.73
CA TRP A 41 6.48 -6.79 4.17
C TRP A 41 5.17 -6.53 4.91
N GLU A 42 5.08 -7.10 6.11
CA GLU A 42 3.99 -6.89 7.05
C GLU A 42 4.49 -5.92 8.13
N VAL A 43 3.86 -4.75 8.29
CA VAL A 43 4.16 -3.87 9.42
C VAL A 43 3.36 -4.35 10.61
N ARG A 44 4.05 -4.94 11.58
CA ARG A 44 3.45 -5.25 12.88
C ARG A 44 3.69 -4.09 13.82
N ILE A 45 2.66 -3.28 14.03
CA ILE A 45 2.69 -2.20 15.02
C ILE A 45 2.15 -2.78 16.33
N GLN A 46 3.03 -3.03 17.29
CA GLN A 46 2.61 -3.36 18.65
C GLN A 46 2.05 -2.09 19.30
N SER A 47 0.74 -2.06 19.58
CA SER A 47 0.15 -0.95 20.32
C SER A 47 0.75 -0.88 21.72
N LYS A 48 1.17 0.32 22.14
CA LYS A 48 1.64 0.57 23.52
C LYS A 48 0.48 0.67 24.52
N PHE A 49 -0.74 0.91 24.03
CA PHE A 49 -1.92 1.15 24.84
C PHE A 49 -3.02 0.17 24.44
N ASP A 50 -3.49 -0.61 25.41
CA ASP A 50 -4.62 -1.52 25.25
C ASP A 50 -5.78 -0.99 26.10
N PRO A 51 -6.85 -0.44 25.49
CA PRO A 51 -7.96 0.14 26.24
C PRO A 51 -8.67 -0.89 27.12
N VAL A 52 -8.72 -2.16 26.72
CA VAL A 52 -9.40 -3.22 27.48
C VAL A 52 -8.65 -3.49 28.78
N VAL A 53 -7.33 -3.51 28.73
CA VAL A 53 -6.48 -3.71 29.91
C VAL A 53 -6.61 -2.53 30.87
N GLU A 54 -6.63 -1.31 30.37
CA GLU A 54 -6.74 -0.10 31.19
C GLU A 54 -8.13 0.03 31.84
N GLU A 55 -9.20 -0.24 31.09
CA GLU A 55 -10.55 -0.32 31.63
C GLU A 55 -10.64 -1.37 32.73
N THR A 56 -10.11 -2.58 32.49
CA THR A 56 -10.13 -3.66 33.49
C THR A 56 -9.40 -3.27 34.77
N LYS A 57 -8.24 -2.59 34.67
CA LYS A 57 -7.52 -2.06 35.84
C LYS A 57 -8.35 -1.01 36.59
N ALA A 58 -8.99 -0.09 35.87
CA ALA A 58 -9.81 0.95 36.46
C ALA A 58 -11.01 0.35 37.22
N TYR A 59 -11.71 -0.63 36.63
CA TYR A 59 -12.82 -1.31 37.28
C TYR A 59 -12.38 -2.11 38.52
N ARG A 60 -11.22 -2.77 38.48
CA ARG A 60 -10.65 -3.46 39.64
C ARG A 60 -10.20 -2.52 40.75
N ALA A 61 -9.78 -1.29 40.42
CA ALA A 61 -9.40 -0.30 41.44
C ALA A 61 -10.61 0.22 42.23
N ILE A 62 -11.82 0.19 41.65
CA ILE A 62 -13.04 0.73 42.27
C ILE A 62 -13.95 -0.34 42.87
N ALA A 63 -13.84 -1.60 42.44
CA ALA A 63 -14.68 -2.70 42.88
C ALA A 63 -13.84 -3.81 43.51
N LYS A 64 -14.29 -4.32 44.66
CA LYS A 64 -13.71 -5.50 45.31
C LYS A 64 -14.41 -6.75 44.79
N GLU A 65 -13.64 -7.77 44.40
CA GLU A 65 -14.24 -9.02 43.94
C GLU A 65 -14.97 -9.74 45.09
N VAL A 66 -16.09 -10.36 44.77
CA VAL A 66 -16.91 -11.09 45.77
C VAL A 66 -16.24 -12.42 46.17
N ASP A 67 -15.46 -12.99 45.27
CA ASP A 67 -14.89 -14.34 45.37
C ASP A 67 -13.35 -14.34 45.45
N GLY A 68 -12.72 -13.17 45.46
CA GLY A 68 -11.28 -12.99 45.70
C GLY A 68 -10.31 -13.66 44.71
N ARG A 69 -10.81 -14.26 43.61
CA ARG A 69 -10.00 -15.05 42.66
C ARG A 69 -8.91 -14.24 41.97
N TYR A 70 -9.09 -12.93 41.83
CA TYR A 70 -8.11 -12.04 41.22
C TYR A 70 -7.68 -10.90 42.16
N ASP A 71 -8.01 -10.98 43.46
CA ASP A 71 -7.60 -9.98 44.47
C ASP A 71 -6.13 -10.14 44.89
N ASP A 72 -5.51 -11.31 44.64
CA ASP A 72 -4.10 -11.56 44.98
C ASP A 72 -3.17 -11.35 43.79
N LYS A 73 -2.49 -10.19 43.77
CA LYS A 73 -1.15 -9.97 43.20
C LYS A 73 -0.51 -8.69 43.71
#